data_AF-A0A2D6U091-F1
#
_entry.id   AF-A0A2D6U091-F1
#
_cell.length_a   1.000
_cell.length_b   1.000
_cell.length_c   1.000
_cell.angle_alpha   90.00
_cell.angle_beta   90.00
_cell.angle_gamma   90.00
#
_symmetry.space_group_name_H-M   'P 1'
#
loop_
_entity.id
_entity.type
_entity.pdbx_description
1 polymer ?
#
loop_
_entity_poly.entity_id
_entity_poly.type
_entity_poly.pdbx_seq_one_letter_code
_entity_poly.pdbx_strand_id
1 'polypeptide(L)'
;MSQPIPKWLQERYALLLKEFGDREFTFGLARKLLKKDQEKIVSISLSKLKKAGWLEIIRLDPNDSRKRYYKLKTLNEIFKGMNQ
;
A
#
# COMPACT_ATOMS: atom_id res chain seq x y z
N MET A 1 8.42 5.57 -12.20
CA MET A 1 9.45 4.57 -11.87
C MET A 1 9.29 4.15 -10.41
N SER A 2 9.29 2.85 -10.15
CA SER A 2 9.19 2.34 -8.78
C SER A 2 10.56 2.35 -8.11
N GLN A 3 10.61 2.58 -6.80
CA GLN A 3 11.86 2.71 -6.03
C GLN A 3 12.01 1.54 -5.05
N PRO A 4 13.24 1.11 -4.71
CA PRO A 4 13.45 0.10 -3.67
C PRO A 4 12.94 0.59 -2.31
N ILE A 5 12.41 -0.34 -1.51
CA ILE A 5 11.85 -0.05 -0.19
C ILE A 5 12.67 -0.76 0.90
N PRO A 6 12.75 -0.21 2.13
CA PRO A 6 13.47 -0.85 3.23
C PRO A 6 12.77 -2.13 3.70
N LYS A 7 13.54 -3.06 4.28
CA LYS A 7 13.07 -4.41 4.70
C LYS A 7 11.81 -4.40 5.57
N TRP A 8 11.75 -3.53 6.58
CA TRP A 8 10.57 -3.42 7.45
C TRP A 8 9.30 -3.00 6.68
N LEU A 9 9.44 -2.24 5.59
CA LEU A 9 8.32 -1.84 4.73
C LEU A 9 7.93 -2.98 3.78
N GLN A 10 8.91 -3.75 3.31
CA GLN A 10 8.71 -4.94 2.49
C GLN A 10 7.92 -6.02 3.23
N GLU A 11 8.20 -6.24 4.53
CA GLU A 11 7.44 -7.19 5.36
C GLU A 11 5.95 -6.81 5.45
N ARG A 12 5.66 -5.52 5.65
CA ARG A 12 4.28 -5.01 5.70
C ARG A 12 3.60 -5.09 4.34
N TYR A 13 4.33 -4.74 3.28
CA TYR A 13 3.85 -4.91 1.91
C TYR A 13 3.48 -6.38 1.63
N ALA A 14 4.33 -7.34 2.02
CA ALA A 14 4.06 -8.76 1.82
C ALA A 14 2.78 -9.21 2.54
N LEU A 15 2.54 -8.72 3.77
CA LEU A 15 1.28 -8.99 4.49
C LEU A 15 0.07 -8.39 3.75
N LEU A 16 0.15 -7.13 3.36
CA LEU A 16 -0.93 -6.45 2.63
C LEU A 16 -1.20 -7.14 1.28
N LEU A 17 -0.15 -7.56 0.56
CA LEU A 17 -0.27 -8.26 -0.73
C LEU A 17 -0.88 -9.65 -0.56
N LYS A 18 -0.49 -10.39 0.48
CA LYS A 18 -1.07 -11.70 0.78
C LYS A 18 -2.57 -11.61 1.07
N GLU A 19 -3.01 -10.56 1.77
CA GLU A 19 -4.41 -10.38 2.15
C GLU A 19 -5.26 -9.79 1.01
N PHE A 20 -4.79 -8.69 0.40
CA PHE A 20 -5.57 -7.93 -0.55
C PHE A 20 -5.26 -8.32 -2.00
N GLY A 21 -4.03 -8.72 -2.31
CA GLY A 21 -3.59 -8.98 -3.68
C GLY A 21 -3.87 -7.76 -4.57
N ASP A 22 -4.64 -7.99 -5.62
CA ASP A 22 -5.06 -6.95 -6.57
C ASP A 22 -6.37 -6.25 -6.18
N ARG A 23 -6.94 -6.58 -5.01
CA ARG A 23 -8.17 -5.97 -4.51
C ARG A 23 -7.87 -4.62 -3.87
N GLU A 24 -8.86 -3.75 -3.93
CA GLU A 24 -8.83 -2.46 -3.28
C GLU A 24 -9.07 -2.60 -1.78
N PHE A 25 -8.42 -1.75 -0.98
CA PHE A 25 -8.59 -1.71 0.46
C PHE A 25 -8.49 -0.28 0.99
N THR A 26 -9.01 -0.06 2.20
CA THR A 26 -8.97 1.25 2.86
C THR A 26 -7.90 1.28 3.96
N PHE A 27 -7.57 2.48 4.44
CA PHE A 27 -6.69 2.64 5.61
C PHE A 27 -7.16 1.82 6.81
N GLY A 28 -8.47 1.76 7.04
CA GLY A 28 -9.05 0.99 8.14
C GLY A 28 -8.80 -0.52 8.00
N LEU A 29 -8.88 -1.06 6.78
CA LEU A 29 -8.57 -2.46 6.51
C LEU A 29 -7.07 -2.74 6.70
N ALA A 30 -6.19 -1.85 6.22
CA ALA A 30 -4.75 -1.97 6.46
C ALA A 30 -4.40 -1.98 7.95
N ARG A 31 -5.04 -1.09 8.74
CA ARG A 31 -4.88 -1.06 10.20
C ARG A 31 -5.41 -2.32 10.89
N LYS A 32 -6.52 -2.88 10.40
CA LYS A 32 -7.05 -4.16 10.90
C LYS A 32 -6.17 -5.36 10.56
N LEU A 33 -5.38 -5.30 9.49
CA LEU A 33 -4.41 -6.35 9.18
C LEU A 33 -3.12 -6.15 9.99
N LEU A 34 -2.59 -4.93 10.01
CA LEU A 34 -1.37 -4.55 10.72
C LEU A 34 -1.64 -4.18 12.19
N LYS A 35 -2.45 -4.97 12.91
CA LYS A 35 -2.90 -4.66 14.30
C LYS A 35 -1.75 -4.43 15.29
N LYS A 36 -0.59 -5.04 15.04
CA LYS A 36 0.61 -4.89 15.88
C LYS A 36 1.28 -3.52 15.70
N ASP A 37 1.00 -2.84 14.60
CA ASP A 37 1.54 -1.52 14.32
C ASP A 37 0.65 -0.42 14.92
N GLN A 38 1.30 0.64 15.40
CA GLN A 38 0.59 1.88 15.73
C GLN A 38 0.00 2.50 14.46
N GLU A 39 -1.12 3.22 14.60
CA GLU A 39 -1.80 3.89 13.49
C GLU A 39 -0.85 4.78 12.66
N LYS A 40 0.06 5.49 13.34
CA LYS A 40 1.09 6.30 12.71
C LYS A 40 2.02 5.49 11.82
N ILE A 41 2.41 4.29 12.23
CA ILE A 41 3.28 3.40 11.45
C ILE A 41 2.55 2.93 10.19
N VAL A 42 1.29 2.50 10.31
CA VAL A 42 0.47 2.11 9.15
C VAL A 42 0.37 3.27 8.14
N SER A 43 0.12 4.49 8.62
CA SER A 43 0.05 5.68 7.78
C SER A 43 1.38 5.98 7.06
N ILE A 44 2.50 5.88 7.78
CA ILE A 44 3.84 6.02 7.20
C ILE A 44 4.09 4.94 6.16
N SER A 45 3.71 3.69 6.42
CA SER A 45 3.89 2.58 5.49
C SER A 45 3.16 2.81 4.17
N LEU A 46 1.85 3.10 4.21
CA LEU A 46 1.08 3.36 2.99
C LEU A 46 1.61 4.59 2.23
N SER A 47 1.99 5.64 2.96
CA SER A 47 2.58 6.85 2.35
C SER A 47 3.91 6.57 1.66
N LYS A 48 4.78 5.76 2.27
CA LYS A 48 6.07 5.38 1.69
C LYS A 48 5.90 4.42 0.51
N LEU A 49 5.00 3.44 0.59
CA LEU A 49 4.68 2.55 -0.53
C LEU A 49 4.15 3.33 -1.73
N LYS A 50 3.27 4.30 -1.48
CA LYS A 50 2.77 5.21 -2.53
C LYS A 50 3.91 5.98 -3.18
N LYS A 51 4.75 6.65 -2.38
CA LYS A 51 5.88 7.44 -2.89
C LYS A 51 6.88 6.57 -3.66
N ALA A 52 7.08 5.32 -3.23
CA ALA A 52 7.94 4.37 -3.91
C ALA A 52 7.29 3.74 -5.17
N GLY A 53 6.01 4.00 -5.44
CA GLY A 53 5.30 3.44 -6.60
C GLY A 53 4.77 2.01 -6.41
N TRP A 54 4.80 1.46 -5.20
CA TRP A 54 4.33 0.10 -4.88
C TRP A 54 2.83 0.03 -4.58
N LEU A 55 2.22 1.20 -4.39
CA LEU A 55 0.81 1.35 -4.04
C LEU A 55 0.25 2.58 -4.75
N GLU A 56 -0.99 2.48 -5.17
CA GLU A 56 -1.72 3.58 -5.82
C GLU A 56 -3.06 3.83 -5.15
N ILE A 57 -3.56 5.05 -5.30
CA ILE A 57 -4.90 5.43 -4.84
C ILE A 57 -5.79 5.33 -6.07
N ILE A 58 -6.77 4.43 -6.03
CA ILE A 58 -7.68 4.20 -7.15
C ILE A 58 -8.82 5.21 -7.14
N ARG A 59 -9.41 5.45 -5.96
CA ARG A 59 -10.49 6.42 -5.80
C ARG A 59 -10.59 6.99 -4.39
N LEU A 60 -11.18 8.17 -4.29
CA LEU A 60 -11.68 8.71 -3.04
C LEU A 60 -13.08 8.14 -2.77
N ASP A 61 -13.44 8.01 -1.50
CA ASP A 61 -14.82 7.67 -1.16
C ASP A 61 -15.73 8.87 -1.49
N PRO A 62 -16.83 8.68 -2.25
CA PRO A 62 -17.70 9.78 -2.64
C PRO A 62 -18.43 10.41 -1.44
N ASN A 63 -18.57 9.69 -0.33
CA ASN A 63 -19.25 10.17 0.87
C ASN A 63 -18.28 10.74 1.91
N ASP A 64 -17.00 10.36 1.85
CA ASP A 64 -15.97 10.79 2.79
C ASP A 64 -14.63 11.02 2.08
N SER A 65 -14.34 12.28 1.78
CA SER A 65 -13.11 12.69 1.09
C SER A 65 -11.82 12.34 1.84
N ARG A 66 -11.91 11.98 3.13
CA ARG A 66 -10.78 11.51 3.94
C ARG A 66 -10.52 10.01 3.76
N LYS A 67 -11.48 9.24 3.24
CA LYS A 67 -11.33 7.83 2.91
C LYS A 67 -10.81 7.64 1.49
N ARG A 68 -9.82 6.78 1.39
CA ARG A 68 -9.13 6.46 0.14
C ARG A 68 -9.14 4.95 -0.05
N TYR A 69 -9.40 4.54 -1.28
CA TYR A 69 -9.24 3.16 -1.73
C TYR A 69 -7.87 3.03 -2.37
N TYR A 70 -7.07 2.17 -1.77
CA TYR A 70 -5.72 1.84 -2.19
C TYR A 70 -5.71 0.51 -2.93
N LYS A 71 -4.82 0.37 -3.90
CA LYS A 71 -4.50 -0.90 -4.54
C LYS A 71 -2.99 -1.10 -4.54
N LEU A 72 -2.55 -2.32 -4.26
CA LEU A 72 -1.14 -2.67 -4.37
C LEU A 72 -0.82 -2.99 -5.82
N LYS A 73 0.39 -2.64 -6.24
CA LYS A 73 0.94 -3.17 -7.48
C LYS A 73 1.60 -4.51 -7.18
N THR A 74 1.41 -5.48 -8.06
CA THR A 74 2.12 -6.75 -7.99
C THR A 74 3.61 -6.53 -8.22
N LEU A 75 4.44 -7.49 -7.80
CA LEU A 75 5.88 -7.45 -8.07
C LEU A 75 6.17 -7.32 -9.56
N ASN A 76 5.41 -8.00 -10.42
CA ASN A 76 5.59 -7.93 -11.87
C ASN A 76 5.36 -6.51 -12.41
N GLU A 77 4.31 -5.83 -11.96
CA GLU A 77 4.04 -4.43 -12.31
C GLU A 77 5.13 -3.48 -11.80
N ILE A 78 5.62 -3.73 -10.58
CA ILE A 78 6.69 -2.94 -9.98
C ILE A 78 7.98 -3.07 -10.79
N PHE A 79 8.40 -4.30 -11.13
CA PHE A 79 9.62 -4.57 -11.89
C PHE A 79 9.55 -4.04 -13.32
N LYS A 80 8.39 -4.17 -13.99
CA LYS A 80 8.19 -3.54 -15.31
C LYS A 80 8.41 -2.02 -15.25
N GLY A 81 7.93 -1.36 -14.19
CA GLY A 81 8.10 0.08 -14.00
C GLY A 81 9.48 0.52 -13.47
N MET A 82 10.40 -0.41 -13.20
CA MET A 82 11.80 -0.13 -12.82
C MET A 82 12.77 -0.22 -14.02
N ASN A 83 12.39 -0.95 -15.07
CA ASN A 83 13.27 -1.30 -16.19
C ASN A 83 13.07 -0.44 -17.45
N GLN A 84 12.51 0.77 -17.28
CA GLN A 84 12.19 1.72 -18.36
C GLN A 84 12.68 3.10 -17.95
#